data_AF-A0A8S3J082-F1
#
_entry.id   AF-A0A8S3J082-F1
#
_cell.length_a   1.000
_cell.length_b   1.000
_cell.length_c   1.000
_cell.angle_alpha   90.00
_cell.angle_beta   90.00
_cell.angle_gamma   90.00
#
_symmetry.space_group_name_H-M   'P 1'
#
loop_
_entity.id
_entity.type
_entity.pdbx_description
1 polymer ?
#
loop_
_entity_poly.entity_id
_entity_poly.type
_entity_poly.pdbx_seq_one_letter_code
_entity_poly.pdbx_strand_id
1 'polypeptide(L)'
;PPSRLRLSPSPSLPVADGTSVLFNCTSDRAYPIPTFEWYKNDKLIQRSIGMNIHNETNTASFSSSSLLTLVLSSIDHDHVLRCQVTNEASIHDTNVELKLNVLFKPIINISWNQKQSPTTLTVIEDTIETIHCIVSANPSAMANIEWLKNDQLIR
;
A
#
# COMPACT_ATOMS: atom_id res chain seq x y z
N PRO A 1 14.70 0.74 26.27
CA PRO A 1 14.10 0.28 25.00
C PRO A 1 12.62 0.69 24.89
N PRO A 2 12.15 1.19 23.73
CA PRO A 2 10.72 1.48 23.53
C PRO A 2 9.91 0.22 23.85
N SER A 3 9.04 0.32 24.86
CA SER A 3 8.52 -0.88 25.51
C SER A 3 7.38 -1.54 24.71
N ARG A 4 6.61 -0.73 23.98
CA ARG A 4 5.53 -1.16 23.08
C ARG A 4 5.31 -0.11 22.00
N LEU A 5 5.27 -0.56 20.74
CA LEU A 5 4.81 0.24 19.61
C LEU A 5 3.34 -0.05 19.32
N ARG A 6 2.61 0.99 18.92
CA ARG A 6 1.24 0.85 18.42
C ARG A 6 1.13 1.66 17.14
N LEU A 7 0.53 1.06 16.12
CA LEU A 7 0.21 1.71 14.87
C LEU A 7 -1.31 1.80 14.75
N SER A 8 -1.81 3.00 14.47
CA SER A 8 -3.23 3.26 14.25
C SER A 8 -3.45 3.91 12.89
N PRO A 9 -4.49 3.53 12.13
CA PRO A 9 -5.43 2.44 12.43
C PRO A 9 -4.79 1.04 12.34
N SER A 10 -5.21 0.11 13.21
CA SER A 10 -4.82 -1.31 13.13
C SER A 10 -5.93 -2.21 13.72
N PRO A 11 -6.39 -3.28 13.01
CA PRO A 11 -6.00 -3.65 11.66
C PRO A 11 -6.37 -2.58 10.63
N SER A 12 -5.85 -2.66 9.41
CA SER A 12 -6.21 -1.68 8.39
C SER A 12 -7.69 -1.84 8.07
N LEU A 13 -8.44 -0.74 8.17
CA LEU A 13 -9.78 -0.70 7.62
C LEU A 13 -9.68 -0.59 6.10
N PRO A 14 -10.61 -1.16 5.33
CA PRO A 14 -10.67 -0.93 3.89
C PRO A 14 -10.83 0.58 3.61
N VAL A 15 -9.97 1.12 2.76
CA VAL A 15 -9.95 2.55 2.40
C VAL A 15 -10.14 2.69 0.89
N ALA A 16 -10.95 3.65 0.44
CA ALA A 16 -11.15 3.87 -1.00
C ALA A 16 -9.88 4.45 -1.67
N ASP A 17 -9.65 4.08 -2.92
CA ASP A 17 -8.61 4.65 -3.79
C ASP A 17 -8.63 6.19 -3.80
N GLY A 18 -7.46 6.81 -3.66
CA GLY A 18 -7.28 8.26 -3.60
C GLY A 18 -7.56 8.89 -2.23
N THR A 19 -7.88 8.10 -1.21
CA THR A 19 -8.19 8.64 0.13
C THR A 19 -6.91 8.99 0.91
N SER A 20 -6.94 10.15 1.58
CA SER A 20 -5.91 10.57 2.53
C SER A 20 -6.16 9.97 3.92
N VAL A 21 -5.17 9.27 4.46
CA VAL A 21 -5.24 8.58 5.76
C VAL A 21 -4.17 9.14 6.71
N LEU A 22 -4.57 9.39 7.96
CA LEU A 22 -3.67 9.75 9.04
C LEU A 22 -3.28 8.50 9.83
N PHE A 23 -2.02 8.11 9.75
CA PHE A 23 -1.41 7.08 10.56
C PHE A 23 -0.76 7.68 11.81
N ASN A 24 -0.86 6.98 12.93
CA ASN A 24 -0.22 7.36 14.18
C ASN A 24 0.59 6.17 14.71
N CYS A 25 1.89 6.35 14.86
CA CYS A 25 2.78 5.40 15.51
C CYS A 25 3.19 5.91 16.88
N THR A 26 2.79 5.22 17.94
CA THR A 26 3.08 5.62 19.33
C THR A 26 4.06 4.66 19.98
N SER A 27 4.97 5.18 20.78
CA SER A 27 5.97 4.46 21.56
C SER A 27 5.83 4.82 23.04
N ASP A 28 5.54 3.80 23.86
CA ASP A 28 5.40 3.98 25.30
C ASP A 28 6.76 3.82 26.01
N ARG A 29 7.07 4.75 26.92
CA ARG A 29 8.19 4.69 27.86
C ARG A 29 9.55 4.55 27.18
N ALA A 30 9.81 5.44 26.22
CA ALA A 30 11.10 5.52 25.53
C ALA A 30 11.92 6.71 26.07
N TYR A 31 13.07 6.40 26.69
CA TYR A 31 14.05 7.38 27.13
C TYR A 31 15.47 6.85 26.81
N PRO A 32 16.37 7.64 26.22
CA PRO A 32 16.20 9.01 25.66
C PRO A 32 15.14 9.10 24.56
N ILE A 33 14.80 10.32 24.09
CA ILE A 33 13.72 10.52 23.10
C ILE A 33 14.01 9.67 21.85
N PRO A 34 13.08 8.82 21.40
CA PRO A 34 13.29 7.98 20.24
C PRO A 34 13.11 8.75 18.92
N THR A 35 13.69 8.22 17.85
CA THR A 35 13.42 8.68 16.48
C THR A 35 12.47 7.71 15.79
N PHE A 36 11.70 8.23 14.83
CA PHE A 36 10.69 7.48 14.08
C PHE A 36 10.99 7.55 12.59
N GLU A 37 10.93 6.41 11.93
CA GLU A 37 11.08 6.26 10.49
C GLU A 37 9.91 5.46 9.93
N TRP A 38 9.42 5.89 8.77
CA TRP A 38 8.29 5.25 8.09
C TRP A 38 8.77 4.60 6.80
N TYR A 39 8.32 3.37 6.57
CA TYR A 39 8.61 2.62 5.35
C TYR A 39 7.31 2.15 4.71
N LYS A 40 7.25 2.19 3.38
CA LYS A 40 6.17 1.57 2.60
C LYS A 40 6.79 0.55 1.67
N ASN A 41 6.41 -0.73 1.86
CA ASN A 41 6.96 -1.86 1.12
C ASN A 41 8.50 -1.86 1.12
N ASP A 42 9.07 -1.81 2.33
CA ASP A 42 10.51 -1.72 2.63
C ASP A 42 11.27 -0.50 2.11
N LYS A 43 10.59 0.45 1.45
CA LYS A 43 11.19 1.70 1.01
C LYS A 43 10.95 2.80 2.03
N LEU A 44 12.02 3.47 2.44
CA LEU A 44 11.94 4.63 3.34
C LEU A 44 11.09 5.72 2.70
N ILE A 45 10.08 6.19 3.43
CA ILE A 45 9.25 7.33 3.02
C ILE A 45 10.06 8.60 3.29
N GLN A 46 10.65 9.17 2.23
CA GLN A 46 11.28 10.49 2.30
C GLN A 46 10.21 11.57 2.38
N ARG A 47 10.42 12.63 3.18
CA ARG A 47 9.49 13.78 3.25
C ARG A 47 9.20 14.30 1.84
N SER A 48 7.93 14.28 1.44
CA SER A 48 7.43 14.71 0.14
C SER A 48 6.16 15.56 0.29
N ILE A 49 5.79 16.25 -0.78
CA ILE A 49 4.62 17.15 -0.83
C ILE A 49 3.35 16.33 -0.52
N GLY A 50 2.59 16.74 0.50
CA GLY A 50 1.37 16.08 0.95
C GLY A 50 1.53 15.20 2.20
N MET A 51 2.75 15.05 2.73
CA MET A 51 3.01 14.33 3.98
C MET A 51 3.37 15.29 5.11
N ASN A 52 2.71 15.14 6.25
CA ASN A 52 3.08 15.82 7.49
C ASN A 52 3.61 14.79 8.48
N ILE A 53 4.86 14.97 8.92
CA ILE A 53 5.46 14.18 10.01
C ILE A 53 5.56 15.07 11.23
N HIS A 54 4.74 14.79 12.24
CA HIS A 54 4.75 15.51 13.52
C HIS A 54 5.13 14.55 14.64
N ASN A 55 6.12 14.94 15.45
CA ASN A 55 6.56 14.18 16.60
C ASN A 55 6.07 14.85 17.88
N GLU A 56 5.34 14.12 18.72
CA GLU A 56 4.84 14.62 20.00
C GLU A 56 5.49 13.87 21.15
N THR A 57 5.89 14.60 22.19
CA THR A 57 6.37 14.03 23.45
C THR A 57 5.44 14.48 24.58
N ASN A 58 4.78 13.51 25.21
CA ASN A 58 4.02 13.78 26.42
C ASN A 58 4.88 13.40 27.63
N THR A 59 5.48 14.41 28.25
CA THR A 59 6.37 14.26 29.40
C THR A 59 5.66 13.73 30.64
N ALA A 60 4.33 13.89 30.74
CA ALA A 60 3.53 13.34 31.84
C ALA A 60 3.27 11.83 31.68
N SER A 61 3.21 11.31 30.45
CA SER A 61 2.97 9.89 30.17
C SER A 61 4.18 9.13 29.63
N PHE A 62 5.34 9.79 29.50
CA PHE A 62 6.56 9.25 28.90
C PHE A 62 6.31 8.57 27.54
N SER A 63 5.39 9.11 26.74
CA SER A 63 5.01 8.57 25.43
C SER A 63 5.50 9.50 24.32
N SER A 64 5.96 8.92 23.21
CA SER A 64 6.33 9.64 22.00
C SER A 64 5.55 9.10 20.82
N SER A 65 5.14 9.96 19.89
CA SER A 65 4.41 9.51 18.70
C SER A 65 4.87 10.22 17.44
N SER A 66 4.71 9.54 16.30
CA SER A 66 4.89 10.10 14.97
C SER A 66 3.59 9.98 14.18
N LEU A 67 3.14 11.10 13.62
CA LEU A 67 1.99 11.16 12.72
C LEU A 67 2.47 11.10 11.26
N LEU A 68 1.75 10.37 10.40
CA LEU A 68 2.03 10.30 8.96
C LEU A 68 0.72 10.42 8.18
N THR A 69 0.62 11.41 7.30
CA THR A 69 -0.49 11.52 6.34
C THR A 69 -0.06 10.92 4.99
N LEU A 70 -0.81 9.96 4.46
CA LEU A 70 -0.59 9.35 3.14
C LEU A 70 -1.88 9.33 2.31
N VAL A 71 -1.78 9.72 1.04
CA VAL A 71 -2.82 9.42 0.05
C VAL A 71 -2.56 8.03 -0.49
N LEU A 72 -3.48 7.10 -0.26
CA LEU A 72 -3.37 5.72 -0.71
C LEU A 72 -4.01 5.56 -2.08
N SER A 73 -3.38 4.77 -2.96
CA SER A 73 -3.94 4.42 -4.26
C SER A 73 -4.02 2.92 -4.49
N SER A 74 -4.64 2.49 -5.59
CA SER A 74 -4.76 1.07 -5.96
C SER A 74 -3.42 0.31 -5.95
N ILE A 75 -2.31 0.96 -6.30
CA ILE A 75 -0.97 0.35 -6.26
C ILE A 75 -0.45 0.10 -4.83
N ASP A 76 -1.08 0.70 -3.82
CA ASP A 76 -0.73 0.52 -2.40
C ASP A 76 -1.50 -0.62 -1.73
N HIS A 77 -2.46 -1.24 -2.43
CA HIS A 77 -3.12 -2.43 -1.90
C HIS A 77 -2.09 -3.53 -1.63
N ASP A 78 -2.20 -4.17 -0.47
CA ASP A 78 -1.31 -5.23 -0.01
C ASP A 78 0.13 -4.82 0.30
N HIS A 79 0.49 -3.55 0.08
CA HIS A 79 1.74 -3.00 0.60
C HIS A 79 1.75 -2.97 2.13
N VAL A 80 2.92 -3.17 2.71
CA VAL A 80 3.14 -3.08 4.16
C VAL A 80 3.63 -1.68 4.51
N LEU A 81 2.90 -1.00 5.40
CA LEU A 81 3.35 0.21 6.07
C LEU A 81 4.04 -0.19 7.37
N ARG A 82 5.29 0.21 7.55
CA ARG A 82 6.10 -0.10 8.72
C ARG A 82 6.54 1.20 9.40
N CYS A 83 6.29 1.29 10.70
CA CYS A 83 6.89 2.30 11.56
C CYS A 83 8.06 1.66 12.30
N GLN A 84 9.26 2.19 12.11
CA GLN A 84 10.47 1.80 12.82
C GLN A 84 10.83 2.87 13.83
N VAL A 85 11.17 2.44 15.04
CA VAL A 85 11.51 3.33 16.16
C VAL A 85 12.86 2.93 16.70
N THR A 86 13.78 3.88 16.72
CA THR A 86 15.14 3.68 17.23
C THR A 86 15.38 4.58 18.43
N ASN A 87 16.23 4.11 19.35
CA ASN A 87 16.58 4.83 20.57
C ASN A 87 18.08 4.58 20.83
N GLU A 88 18.83 5.64 21.11
CA GLU A 88 20.29 5.55 21.33
C GLU A 88 20.69 4.60 22.47
N ALA A 89 19.80 4.39 23.45
CA ALA A 89 20.01 3.46 24.55
C ALA A 89 19.62 2.00 24.19
N SER A 90 19.06 1.74 23.01
CA SER A 90 18.72 0.39 22.55
C SER A 90 19.63 -0.06 21.41
N ILE A 91 20.10 -1.30 21.51
CA ILE A 91 20.93 -1.96 20.48
C ILE A 91 20.08 -2.43 19.28
N HIS A 92 18.77 -2.63 19.48
CA HIS A 92 17.88 -3.17 18.47
C HIS A 92 16.76 -2.19 18.15
N ASP A 93 16.46 -2.04 16.87
CA ASP A 93 15.32 -1.29 16.39
C ASP A 93 14.03 -2.06 16.69
N THR A 94 12.98 -1.33 17.07
CA THR A 94 11.64 -1.90 17.24
C THR A 94 10.77 -1.41 16.10
N ASN A 95 9.95 -2.29 15.52
CA ASN A 95 9.03 -1.90 14.45
C ASN A 95 7.63 -2.47 14.67
N VAL A 96 6.66 -1.84 14.01
CA VAL A 96 5.27 -2.30 13.91
C VAL A 96 4.80 -2.12 12.48
N GLU A 97 4.05 -3.09 11.99
CA GLU A 97 3.64 -3.19 10.59
C GLU A 97 2.13 -3.24 10.44
N LEU A 98 1.66 -2.75 9.30
CA LEU A 98 0.26 -2.73 8.89
C LEU A 98 0.17 -3.02 7.40
N LYS A 99 -0.48 -4.13 7.03
CA LYS A 99 -0.82 -4.41 5.62
C LYS A 99 -1.96 -3.52 5.18
N LEU A 100 -1.80 -2.77 4.09
CA LEU A 100 -2.78 -1.80 3.60
C LEU A 100 -3.89 -2.48 2.78
N ASN A 101 -5.14 -2.09 3.03
CA ASN A 101 -6.31 -2.58 2.32
C ASN A 101 -6.98 -1.44 1.56
N VAL A 102 -6.68 -1.29 0.27
CA VAL A 102 -7.23 -0.24 -0.59
C VAL A 102 -8.28 -0.83 -1.51
N LEU A 103 -9.49 -0.29 -1.47
CA LEU A 103 -10.61 -0.65 -2.33
C LEU A 103 -10.55 0.13 -3.64
N PHE A 104 -10.56 -0.57 -4.76
CA PHE A 104 -10.48 0.02 -6.10
C PHE A 104 -11.31 -0.77 -7.11
N LYS A 105 -11.77 -0.05 -8.14
CA LYS A 105 -12.51 -0.65 -9.27
C LYS A 105 -11.61 -1.59 -10.06
N PRO A 106 -12.17 -2.61 -10.76
CA PRO A 106 -11.39 -3.49 -11.61
C PRO A 106 -10.52 -2.73 -12.62
N ILE A 107 -9.20 -3.00 -12.59
CA ILE A 107 -8.22 -2.52 -13.55
C ILE A 107 -7.94 -3.65 -14.53
N ILE A 108 -8.16 -3.39 -15.81
CA ILE A 108 -8.04 -4.38 -16.88
C ILE A 108 -6.73 -4.17 -17.63
N ASN A 109 -5.91 -5.21 -17.70
CA ASN A 109 -4.72 -5.26 -18.52
C ASN A 109 -4.88 -6.38 -19.55
N ILE A 110 -4.96 -6.01 -20.83
CA ILE A 110 -5.01 -6.96 -21.94
C ILE A 110 -3.59 -7.10 -22.50
N SER A 111 -3.14 -8.34 -22.69
CA SER A 111 -1.85 -8.63 -23.32
C SER A 111 -1.93 -9.84 -24.24
N TRP A 112 -1.12 -9.80 -25.28
CA TRP A 112 -0.83 -10.89 -26.20
C TRP A 112 0.62 -10.71 -26.62
N ASN A 113 1.30 -11.78 -27.03
CA ASN A 113 2.70 -11.83 -27.48
C ASN A 113 3.49 -10.51 -27.45
N GLN A 114 4.54 -10.45 -26.61
CA GLN A 114 5.33 -9.27 -26.19
C GLN A 114 5.89 -8.33 -27.29
N LYS A 115 5.67 -8.63 -28.58
CA LYS A 115 6.21 -7.91 -29.74
C LYS A 115 5.21 -6.96 -30.41
N GLN A 116 3.91 -7.01 -30.05
CA GLN A 116 2.87 -6.20 -30.69
C GLN A 116 2.27 -5.16 -29.75
N SER A 117 1.83 -4.04 -30.34
CA SER A 117 1.19 -2.94 -29.61
C SER A 117 -0.13 -3.41 -28.97
N PRO A 118 -0.47 -2.97 -27.74
CA PRO A 118 -1.62 -3.45 -26.96
C PRO A 118 -3.00 -3.01 -27.50
N THR A 119 -3.06 -2.42 -28.70
CA THR A 119 -4.34 -2.01 -29.32
C THR A 119 -4.70 -2.85 -30.55
N THR A 120 -3.71 -3.46 -31.21
CA THR A 120 -3.93 -4.20 -32.46
C THR A 120 -3.11 -5.50 -32.46
N LEU A 121 -3.82 -6.63 -32.55
CA LEU A 121 -3.22 -7.95 -32.75
C LEU A 121 -3.28 -8.31 -34.23
N THR A 122 -2.13 -8.54 -34.85
CA THR A 122 -2.01 -9.10 -36.20
C THR A 122 -1.66 -10.58 -36.10
N VAL A 123 -2.48 -11.44 -36.69
CA VAL A 123 -2.36 -12.91 -36.65
C VAL A 123 -2.17 -13.42 -38.07
N ILE A 124 -1.32 -14.43 -38.24
CA ILE A 124 -1.15 -15.13 -39.52
C ILE A 124 -2.27 -16.16 -39.66
N GLU A 125 -2.79 -16.35 -40.87
CA GLU A 125 -3.76 -17.42 -41.13
C GLU A 125 -3.23 -18.78 -40.65
N ASP A 126 -4.13 -19.62 -40.12
CA ASP A 126 -3.81 -20.92 -39.52
C ASP A 126 -2.84 -20.88 -38.31
N THR A 127 -2.66 -19.72 -37.67
CA THR A 127 -1.93 -19.60 -36.39
C THR A 127 -2.87 -19.33 -35.22
N ILE A 128 -2.50 -19.86 -34.05
CA ILE A 128 -3.26 -19.68 -32.81
C ILE A 128 -2.56 -18.61 -31.98
N GLU A 129 -3.32 -17.59 -31.59
CA GLU A 129 -2.87 -16.53 -30.70
C GLU A 129 -3.72 -16.50 -29.44
N THR A 130 -3.05 -16.36 -28.28
CA THR A 130 -3.72 -16.33 -26.98
C THR A 130 -3.76 -14.90 -26.47
N ILE A 131 -4.97 -14.42 -26.17
CA ILE A 131 -5.17 -13.12 -25.53
C ILE A 131 -5.39 -13.34 -24.04
N HIS A 132 -4.57 -12.67 -23.23
CA HIS A 132 -4.68 -12.68 -21.78
C HIS A 132 -5.42 -11.42 -21.32
N CYS A 133 -6.47 -11.60 -20.52
CA CYS A 133 -7.14 -10.53 -19.78
C CYS A 133 -6.81 -10.70 -18.30
N ILE A 134 -5.99 -9.80 -17.77
CA ILE A 134 -5.60 -9.80 -16.36
C ILE A 134 -6.40 -8.68 -15.69
N VAL A 135 -7.23 -9.05 -14.71
CA VAL A 135 -8.05 -8.10 -13.96
C VAL A 135 -7.57 -8.06 -12.51
N SER A 136 -7.22 -6.86 -12.04
CA SER A 136 -6.93 -6.60 -10.63
C SER A 136 -8.09 -5.81 -10.03
N ALA A 137 -8.66 -6.27 -8.92
CA ALA A 137 -9.76 -5.60 -8.23
C ALA A 137 -9.73 -5.89 -6.73
N ASN A 138 -10.19 -4.94 -5.92
CA ASN A 138 -10.45 -5.15 -4.50
C ASN A 138 -11.76 -4.46 -4.07
N PRO A 139 -12.81 -5.23 -3.68
CA PRO A 139 -12.82 -6.68 -3.54
C PRO A 139 -12.78 -7.41 -4.89
N SER A 140 -12.06 -8.52 -4.96
CA SER A 140 -11.91 -9.33 -6.18
C SER A 140 -13.25 -9.85 -6.72
N ALA A 141 -14.24 -10.05 -5.85
CA ALA A 141 -15.59 -10.48 -6.22
C ALA A 141 -16.36 -9.48 -7.11
N MET A 142 -15.88 -8.23 -7.23
CA MET A 142 -16.48 -7.25 -8.15
C MET A 142 -15.93 -7.33 -9.58
N ALA A 143 -14.97 -8.22 -9.86
CA ALA A 143 -14.45 -8.45 -11.20
C ALA A 143 -15.23 -9.56 -11.92
N ASN A 144 -15.98 -9.19 -12.96
CA ASN A 144 -16.58 -10.13 -13.91
C ASN A 144 -15.84 -10.03 -15.24
N ILE A 145 -15.37 -11.16 -15.77
CA ILE A 145 -14.64 -11.22 -17.04
C ILE A 145 -15.55 -11.85 -18.09
N GLU A 146 -15.81 -11.10 -19.15
CA GLU A 146 -16.57 -11.55 -20.31
C GLU A 146 -15.78 -11.19 -21.58
N TRP A 147 -15.69 -12.13 -22.51
CA TRP A 147 -15.03 -11.91 -23.81
C TRP A 147 -16.09 -11.65 -24.86
N LEU A 148 -15.95 -10.54 -25.59
CA LEU A 148 -16.85 -10.19 -26.70
C LEU A 148 -16.06 -10.06 -28.01
N LYS A 149 -16.63 -10.58 -29.09
CA LYS A 149 -16.18 -10.35 -30.46
C LYS A 149 -17.30 -9.65 -31.22
N ASN A 150 -17.07 -8.42 -31.67
CA ASN A 150 -18.09 -7.62 -32.37
C ASN A 150 -19.42 -7.56 -31.60
N ASP A 151 -19.36 -7.21 -30.30
CA ASP A 151 -20.50 -7.14 -29.38
C ASP A 151 -21.24 -8.45 -29.13
N GLN A 152 -20.70 -9.59 -29.57
CA GLN A 152 -21.24 -10.92 -29.26
C GLN A 152 -20.36 -11.64 -28.26
N LEU A 153 -20.97 -12.17 -27.21
CA LEU A 153 -20.29 -12.98 -26.21
C LEU A 153 -19.64 -14.19 -26.88
N ILE A 154 -18.32 -14.32 -26.70
CA ILE A 154 -17.55 -15.50 -27.12
C ILE A 154 -17.78 -16.58 -26.06
N ARG A 155 -18.30 -17.74 -26.47
CA ARG A 155 -18.45 -18.94 -25.64
C ARG A 155 -17.32 -19.92 -25.88
#